data_AF-A0A948DY46-F1
#
_entry.id   AF-A0A948DY46-F1
#
_cell.length_a   1.000
_cell.length_b   1.000
_cell.length_c   1.000
_cell.angle_alpha   90.00
_cell.angle_beta   90.00
_cell.angle_gamma   90.00
#
_symmetry.space_group_name_H-M   'P 1'
#
loop_
_entity.id
_entity.type
_entity.pdbx_description
1 polymer ?
#
loop_
_entity_poly.entity_id
_entity_poly.type
_entity_poly.pdbx_seq_one_letter_code
_entity_poly.pdbx_strand_id
1 'polypeptide(L)' 'MQEVKMPTISMFYGILILMYFYDDKKHNCPHIHAEYGEYQASIAIDKA' A
#
# COMPACT_ATOMS: atom_id res chain seq x y z
N MET A 1 7.39 -5.61 16.70
CA MET A 1 6.66 -5.44 15.44
C MET A 1 7.02 -4.05 14.97
N GLN A 2 7.93 -3.96 13.99
CA GLN A 2 8.40 -2.66 13.53
C GLN A 2 7.24 -2.05 12.74
N GLU A 3 6.77 -0.89 13.18
CA GLU A 3 5.68 -0.16 12.53
C GLU A 3 6.22 0.35 11.19
N VAL A 4 6.07 -0.48 10.16
CA VAL A 4 6.59 -0.19 8.84
C VAL A 4 5.66 0.88 8.24
N LYS A 5 6.15 2.12 8.12
CA LYS A 5 5.34 3.24 7.62
C LYS A 5 5.02 3.02 6.14
N MET A 6 3.79 2.62 5.84
CA MET A 6 3.16 2.78 4.51
C MET A 6 2.51 4.16 4.48
N PRO A 7 3.18 5.23 4.00
CA PRO A 7 2.54 6.53 3.90
C PRO A 7 1.29 6.48 3.00
N THR A 8 0.25 7.20 3.40
CA THR A 8 -0.87 7.51 2.51
C THR A 8 -0.39 8.45 1.42
N ILE A 9 -0.43 7.98 0.17
CA ILE A 9 -0.03 8.74 -1.02
C ILE A 9 -1.21 9.41 -1.73
N SER A 10 -2.44 8.96 -1.47
CA SER A 10 -3.67 9.57 -1.99
C SER A 10 -4.88 9.23 -1.11
N MET A 11 -5.92 10.06 -1.18
CA MET A 11 -7.17 9.86 -0.45
C MET A 11 -8.36 10.35 -1.29
N PHE A 12 -9.35 9.49 -1.50
CA PHE A 12 -10.56 9.83 -2.25
C PHE A 12 -11.74 8.95 -1.82
N TYR A 13 -12.97 9.50 -1.78
CA TYR A 13 -14.19 8.77 -1.40
C TYR A 13 -14.10 7.98 -0.08
N GLY A 14 -13.23 8.40 0.85
CA GLY A 14 -12.97 7.67 2.10
C GLY A 14 -11.99 6.49 1.96
N ILE A 15 -11.41 6.28 0.78
CA ILE A 15 -10.39 5.28 0.49
C ILE A 15 -9.01 5.90 0.71
N LEU A 16 -8.18 5.25 1.53
CA LEU A 16 -6.77 5.59 1.70
C LEU A 16 -5.94 4.72 0.75
N ILE A 17 -5.08 5.36 -0.04
CA ILE A 17 -4.12 4.67 -0.90
C ILE A 17 -2.74 4.77 -0.25
N LEU A 18 -2.13 3.64 0.07
CA LEU A 18 -0.85 3.56 0.76
C LEU A 18 0.18 2.81 -0.08
N MET A 19 1.42 3.25 -0.01
CA MET A 19 2.56 2.61 -0.67
C MET A 19 3.77 2.68 0.24
N TYR A 20 4.57 1.60 0.28
CA TYR A 20 5.86 1.65 0.97
C TYR A 20 6.82 2.62 0.29
N PHE A 21 7.41 3.52 1.08
CA PHE A 21 8.43 4.45 0.63
C PHE A 21 9.85 3.85 0.68
N TYR A 22 10.05 2.81 1.49
CA TYR A 22 11.33 2.10 1.61
C TYR A 22 11.13 0.64 1.23
N ASP A 23 11.90 0.16 0.26
CA ASP A 23 11.92 -1.24 -0.18
C ASP A 23 12.95 -2.00 0.67
N ASP A 24 12.51 -2.55 1.79
CA ASP A 24 13.31 -3.42 2.65
C ASP A 24 13.34 -4.86 2.15
N LYS A 25 13.67 -5.07 0.87
CA LYS A 25 14.16 -6.33 0.24
C LYS A 25 13.36 -7.62 0.49
N LYS A 26 12.20 -7.54 1.14
CA LYS A 26 11.35 -8.66 1.59
C LYS A 26 9.95 -8.62 0.96
N HIS A 27 9.59 -7.55 0.26
CA HIS A 27 8.36 -7.49 -0.50
C HIS A 27 8.61 -8.02 -1.91
N ASN A 28 8.14 -9.24 -2.16
CA ASN A 28 8.45 -9.99 -3.37
C ASN A 28 7.81 -9.44 -4.67
N CYS A 29 7.04 -8.35 -4.62
CA CYS A 29 6.50 -7.66 -5.79
C CYS A 29 6.04 -6.22 -5.44
N PRO A 30 6.25 -5.21 -6.32
CA PRO A 30 5.65 -3.89 -6.17
C PRO A 30 4.11 -3.96 -6.08
N HIS A 31 3.53 -3.35 -5.04
CA HIS A 31 2.08 -3.33 -4.86
C HIS A 31 1.63 -2.05 -4.15
N ILE A 32 0.33 -1.74 -4.29
CA ILE A 32 -0.36 -0.64 -3.61
C ILE A 32 -1.38 -1.23 -2.65
N HIS A 33 -1.53 -0.61 -1.49
CA HIS A 33 -2.60 -0.91 -0.56
C HIS A 33 -3.75 0.11 -0.71
N ALA A 34 -4.98 -0.39 -0.66
CA ALA A 34 -6.18 0.42 -0.56
C ALA A 34 -6.95 0.03 0.71
N GLU A 35 -7.31 1.01 1.53
CA GLU A 35 -8.06 0.80 2.78
C GLU A 35 -9.35 1.61 2.78
N TYR A 36 -10.45 0.99 3.23
CA TYR A 36 -11.75 1.63 3.40
C TYR A 36 -12.43 1.08 4.65
N GLY A 37 -12.46 1.86 5.73
CA GLY A 37 -12.96 1.39 7.02
C GLY A 37 -12.18 0.16 7.51
N GLU A 38 -12.86 -0.98 7.61
CA GLU A 38 -12.27 -2.27 8.00
C GLU A 38 -11.81 -3.13 6.80
N TYR A 39 -12.06 -2.68 5.57
CA TYR A 39 -11.71 -3.39 4.35
C TYR A 39 -10.33 -2.99 3.84
N GLN A 40 -9.57 -3.97 3.36
CA GLN A 40 -8.23 -3.79 2.78
C GLN A 40 -8.08 -4.55 1.47
N ALA A 41 -7.34 -3.99 0.52
CA ALA A 41 -6.94 -4.63 -0.72
C ALA A 41 -5.46 -4.36 -1.04
N SER A 42 -4.80 -5.33 -1.67
CA SER A 42 -3.44 -5.19 -2.21
C SER A 42 -3.47 -5.42 -3.71
N ILE A 43 -2.94 -4.47 -4.47
CA ILE A 43 -2.96 -4.46 -5.93
C ILE A 43 -1.51 -4.50 -6.43
N ALA A 44 -1.16 -5.56 -7.16
CA ALA A 44 0.14 -5.68 -7.80
C ALA A 44 0.32 -4.63 -8.89
N ILE A 45 1.54 -4.10 -9.02
CA ILE A 45 1.94 -3.25 -10.14
C ILE A 45 2.68 -4.15 -11.13
N ASP A 46 1.95 -4.72 -12.07
CA ASP A 46 2.52 -5.56 -13.12
C ASP A 46 3.00 -4.71 -14.31
N LYS A 47 3.87 -5.32 -15.13
CA LYS A 47 4.25 -4.73 -16.43
C LYS A 47 3.04 -4.81 -17.39
N ALA A 48 2.87 -3.75 -18.19
CA ALA A 48 1.88 -3.72 -19.27
C ALA A 48 2.24 -4.69 -20.41
#